data_AF-A0A380S608-F1
#
_entry.id   AF-A0A380S608-F1
#
_cell.length_a   1.000
_cell.length_b   1.000
_cell.length_c   1.000
_cell.angle_alpha   90.00
_cell.angle_beta   90.00
_cell.angle_gamma   90.00
#
_symmetry.space_group_name_H-M   'P 1'
#
loop_
_entity.id
_entity.type
_entity.pdbx_description
1 polymer ?
#
loop_
_entity_poly.entity_id
_entity_poly.type
_entity_poly.pdbx_seq_one_letter_code
_entity_poly.pdbx_strand_id
1 'polypeptide(L)'
;MHISFIIFNIFVLVVIVIAAYALGRRISKETKQNAPEALNNTPYDDCIKENEAKFKYGTFTDARDGETYRTIQIGNQVWMAENLRFKTDGSYAPNNEESNVAKFGRLYTWTKALDIPDEYVEQSPAKDIEMYNKIKDKNYKGIAPEGWHIPSNKEWEQLLSNLDAKSDGGELRGKFMWKNKGKDTFGFFALPAGYRFDNGNFCHFSRRARFWSKDEYGKANAFRLSITNNSVDIEGVYRSDALSIRCVKNV
;
A
#
# COMPACT_ATOMS: atom_id res chain seq x y z
N MET A 1 -36.82 -16.80 61.93
CA MET A 1 -36.94 -16.29 60.54
C MET A 1 -35.79 -15.34 60.11
N HIS A 2 -34.64 -15.32 60.81
CA HIS A 2 -33.52 -14.40 60.50
C HIS A 2 -32.30 -15.08 59.85
N ILE A 3 -32.04 -16.36 60.14
CA ILE A 3 -30.82 -17.06 59.67
C ILE A 3 -30.90 -17.38 58.16
N SER A 4 -32.05 -17.83 57.66
CA SER A 4 -32.24 -18.15 56.23
C SER A 4 -32.15 -16.92 55.32
N PHE A 5 -32.54 -15.73 55.82
CA PHE A 5 -32.44 -14.48 55.06
C PHE A 5 -30.98 -14.00 54.96
N ILE A 6 -30.18 -14.17 56.02
CA ILE A 6 -28.75 -13.84 56.01
C ILE A 6 -27.99 -14.78 55.06
N ILE A 7 -28.27 -16.09 55.11
CA ILE A 7 -27.65 -17.08 54.21
C ILE A 7 -27.99 -16.79 52.74
N PHE A 8 -29.25 -16.44 52.46
CA PHE A 8 -29.69 -16.07 51.11
C PHE A 8 -28.96 -14.81 50.59
N ASN A 9 -28.82 -13.78 51.43
CA ASN A 9 -28.09 -12.56 51.04
C ASN A 9 -26.60 -12.81 50.82
N ILE A 10 -25.95 -13.64 51.65
CA ILE A 10 -24.54 -14.03 51.46
C ILE A 10 -24.38 -14.79 50.14
N PHE A 11 -25.29 -15.72 49.83
CA PHE A 11 -25.23 -16.48 48.58
C PHE A 11 -25.40 -15.58 47.35
N VAL A 12 -26.37 -14.65 47.39
CA VAL A 12 -26.57 -13.66 46.31
C VAL A 12 -25.31 -12.79 46.12
N LEU A 13 -24.69 -12.34 47.21
CA LEU A 13 -23.47 -11.52 47.14
C LEU A 13 -22.30 -12.31 46.51
N VAL A 14 -22.12 -13.58 46.90
CA VAL A 14 -21.07 -14.45 46.34
C VAL A 14 -21.28 -14.68 44.84
N VAL A 15 -22.51 -14.92 44.40
CA VAL A 15 -22.84 -15.09 42.97
C VAL A 15 -22.53 -13.82 42.18
N ILE A 16 -22.87 -12.64 42.71
CA ILE A 16 -22.58 -11.35 42.06
C ILE A 16 -21.06 -11.13 41.93
N VAL A 17 -20.28 -11.42 42.98
CA VAL A 17 -18.82 -11.27 42.96
C VAL A 17 -18.17 -12.21 41.94
N ILE A 18 -18.61 -13.47 41.86
CA ILE A 18 -18.10 -14.44 40.88
C ILE A 18 -18.43 -13.99 39.46
N ALA A 19 -19.66 -13.51 39.22
CA ALA A 19 -20.07 -13.02 37.90
C ALA A 19 -19.27 -11.78 37.48
N ALA A 20 -19.05 -10.83 38.39
CA ALA A 20 -18.23 -9.64 38.14
C ALA A 20 -16.77 -10.00 37.85
N TYR A 21 -16.20 -10.96 38.59
CA TYR A 21 -14.84 -11.45 38.36
C TYR A 21 -14.70 -12.14 36.99
N ALA A 22 -15.68 -12.99 36.64
CA ALA A 22 -15.71 -13.68 35.35
C ALA A 22 -15.84 -12.69 34.17
N LEU A 23 -16.70 -11.67 34.32
CA LEU A 23 -16.86 -10.61 33.34
C LEU A 23 -15.58 -9.79 33.18
N GLY A 24 -14.93 -9.42 34.29
CA GLY A 24 -13.64 -8.71 34.27
C GLY A 24 -12.53 -9.49 33.58
N ARG A 25 -12.44 -10.81 33.79
CA ARG A 25 -11.49 -11.67 33.05
C ARG A 25 -11.81 -11.75 31.56
N ARG A 26 -13.09 -11.79 31.19
CA ARG A 26 -13.53 -11.85 29.79
C ARG A 26 -13.22 -10.56 29.06
N ILE A 27 -13.54 -9.41 29.67
CA ILE A 27 -13.17 -8.07 29.18
C ILE A 27 -11.65 -7.97 29.04
N SER A 28 -10.86 -8.38 30.06
CA SER A 28 -9.40 -8.35 29.98
C SER A 28 -8.84 -9.18 28.82
N LYS A 29 -9.42 -10.36 28.56
CA LYS A 29 -9.02 -11.24 27.45
C LYS A 29 -9.37 -10.62 26.10
N GLU A 30 -10.56 -10.05 25.96
CA GLU A 30 -11.00 -9.34 24.76
C GLU A 30 -10.16 -8.08 24.51
N THR A 31 -9.83 -7.30 25.54
CA THR A 31 -8.94 -6.13 25.43
C THR A 31 -7.52 -6.52 25.00
N LYS A 32 -6.98 -7.67 25.45
CA LYS A 32 -5.68 -8.17 24.99
C LYS A 32 -5.72 -8.70 23.55
N GLN A 33 -6.83 -9.29 23.14
CA GLN A 33 -7.03 -9.80 21.78
C GLN A 33 -7.28 -8.66 20.77
N ASN A 34 -7.84 -7.54 21.24
CA ASN A 34 -8.09 -6.33 20.47
C ASN A 34 -7.02 -5.24 20.67
N ALA A 35 -6.00 -5.49 21.48
CA ALA A 35 -4.84 -4.62 21.56
C ALA A 35 -4.13 -4.65 20.19
N PRO A 36 -3.78 -3.49 19.61
CA PRO A 36 -2.99 -3.49 18.39
C PRO A 36 -1.65 -4.17 18.70
N GLU A 37 -1.47 -5.41 18.22
CA GLU A 37 -0.17 -6.07 18.20
C GLU A 37 0.84 -5.09 17.61
N ALA A 38 1.89 -4.80 18.38
CA ALA A 38 2.85 -3.76 18.05
C ALA A 38 3.36 -3.96 16.62
N LEU A 39 3.25 -2.90 15.80
CA LEU A 39 3.94 -2.83 14.52
C LEU A 39 5.41 -3.19 14.73
N ASN A 40 6.03 -3.83 13.75
CA ASN A 40 7.45 -4.12 13.79
C ASN A 40 8.23 -2.79 13.87
N ASN A 41 8.70 -2.43 15.06
CA ASN A 41 9.33 -1.14 15.39
C ASN A 41 10.80 -1.01 14.93
N THR A 42 11.25 -1.85 14.00
CA THR A 42 12.62 -1.74 13.48
C THR A 42 12.77 -0.43 12.72
N PRO A 43 13.81 0.39 12.98
CA PRO A 43 14.07 1.61 12.24
C PRO A 43 14.19 1.36 10.73
N TYR A 44 13.72 2.33 9.94
CA TYR A 44 13.76 2.25 8.48
C TYR A 44 15.19 2.10 7.94
N ASP A 45 16.15 2.80 8.53
CA ASP A 45 17.55 2.77 8.07
C ASP A 45 18.19 1.39 8.27
N ASP A 46 17.81 0.66 9.31
CA ASP A 46 18.31 -0.70 9.54
C ASP A 46 17.70 -1.69 8.55
N CYS A 47 16.42 -1.49 8.21
CA CYS A 47 15.75 -2.21 7.15
C CYS A 47 16.44 -2.01 5.79
N ILE A 48 16.85 -0.77 5.49
CA ILE A 48 17.62 -0.44 4.29
C ILE A 48 18.97 -1.13 4.28
N LYS A 49 19.74 -1.03 5.37
CA LYS A 49 21.06 -1.67 5.47
C LYS A 49 20.98 -3.18 5.25
N GLU A 50 19.97 -3.84 5.82
CA GLU A 50 19.78 -5.28 5.62
C GLU A 50 19.50 -5.61 4.15
N ASN A 51 18.65 -4.82 3.49
CA ASN A 51 18.32 -5.01 2.09
C ASN A 51 19.52 -4.76 1.17
N GLU A 52 20.33 -3.73 1.44
CA GLU A 52 21.55 -3.42 0.68
C GLU A 52 22.66 -4.45 0.88
N ALA A 53 22.67 -5.14 2.03
CA ALA A 53 23.55 -6.29 2.24
C ALA A 53 23.09 -7.53 1.46
N LYS A 54 21.78 -7.68 1.20
CA LYS A 54 21.19 -8.83 0.50
C LYS A 54 21.14 -8.66 -1.03
N PHE A 55 20.94 -7.43 -1.50
CA PHE A 55 20.69 -7.13 -2.91
C PHE A 55 21.64 -6.08 -3.45
N LYS A 56 22.08 -6.28 -4.70
CA LYS A 56 22.84 -5.28 -5.45
C LYS A 56 21.88 -4.32 -6.15
N TYR A 57 21.47 -3.26 -5.45
CA TYR A 57 20.66 -2.20 -6.03
C TYR A 57 21.46 -1.34 -7.01
N GLY A 58 20.81 -0.96 -8.11
CA GLY A 58 21.19 0.21 -8.89
C GLY A 58 20.59 1.49 -8.29
N THR A 59 20.91 2.62 -8.88
CA THR A 59 20.37 3.93 -8.48
C THR A 59 19.87 4.69 -9.70
N PHE A 60 18.87 5.51 -9.47
CA PHE A 60 18.33 6.45 -10.44
C PHE A 60 18.01 7.76 -9.74
N THR A 61 18.51 8.87 -10.26
CA THR A 61 18.19 10.22 -9.76
C THR A 61 17.24 10.89 -10.74
N ASP A 62 16.08 11.31 -10.24
CA ASP A 62 15.11 12.08 -11.01
C ASP A 62 15.61 13.51 -11.16
N ALA A 63 15.93 13.92 -12.40
CA ALA A 63 16.47 15.24 -12.69
C ALA A 63 15.47 16.38 -12.41
N ARG A 64 14.18 16.09 -12.22
CA ARG A 64 13.12 17.09 -12.02
C ARG A 64 13.10 17.63 -10.58
N ASP A 65 13.43 16.80 -9.60
CA ASP A 65 13.37 17.14 -8.16
C ASP A 65 14.63 16.74 -7.37
N GLY A 66 15.58 16.04 -7.99
CA GLY A 66 16.82 15.57 -7.34
C GLY A 66 16.63 14.32 -6.48
N GLU A 67 15.42 13.74 -6.43
CA GLU A 67 15.15 12.55 -5.65
C GLU A 67 15.88 11.34 -6.23
N THR A 68 16.58 10.59 -5.37
CA THR A 68 17.29 9.37 -5.77
C THR A 68 16.54 8.14 -5.29
N TYR A 69 16.36 7.19 -6.19
CA TYR A 69 15.64 5.95 -5.99
C TYR A 69 16.56 4.77 -6.25
N ARG A 70 16.47 3.76 -5.39
CA ARG A 70 17.07 2.46 -5.70
C ARG A 70 16.30 1.75 -6.78
N THR A 71 17.00 0.92 -7.54
CA THR A 71 16.43 0.14 -8.63
C THR A 71 16.90 -1.30 -8.57
N ILE A 72 16.07 -2.25 -8.97
CA ILE A 72 16.39 -3.68 -8.95
C ILE A 72 15.90 -4.35 -10.22
N GLN A 73 16.67 -5.30 -10.75
CA GLN A 73 16.24 -6.12 -11.86
C GLN A 73 15.51 -7.37 -11.33
N ILE A 74 14.30 -7.61 -11.83
CA ILE A 74 13.49 -8.80 -11.51
C ILE A 74 13.03 -9.41 -12.84
N GLY A 75 13.51 -10.61 -13.13
CA GLY A 75 13.40 -11.19 -14.46
C GLY A 75 13.97 -10.25 -15.53
N ASN A 76 13.14 -9.87 -16.49
CA ASN A 76 13.51 -8.99 -17.61
C ASN A 76 13.16 -7.51 -17.37
N GLN A 77 12.60 -7.17 -16.21
CA GLN A 77 12.16 -5.81 -15.91
C GLN A 77 13.07 -5.17 -14.85
N VAL A 78 13.34 -3.88 -15.01
CA VAL A 78 14.05 -3.08 -13.99
C VAL A 78 13.02 -2.20 -13.29
N TRP A 79 12.87 -2.40 -11.99
CA TRP A 79 11.89 -1.74 -11.14
C TRP A 79 12.56 -0.73 -10.23
N MET A 80 11.86 0.37 -9.90
CA MET A 80 12.21 1.13 -8.70
C MET A 80 11.96 0.27 -7.46
N ALA A 81 12.90 0.25 -6.51
CA ALA A 81 12.74 -0.39 -5.21
C ALA A 81 12.10 0.57 -4.18
N GLU A 82 11.76 1.79 -4.60
CA GLU A 82 11.05 2.79 -3.81
C GLU A 82 9.85 3.36 -4.57
N ASN A 83 8.87 3.88 -3.83
CA ASN A 83 7.72 4.57 -4.43
C ASN A 83 8.12 5.98 -4.85
N LEU A 84 7.52 6.47 -5.94
CA LEU A 84 7.75 7.82 -6.45
C LEU A 84 7.41 8.89 -5.39
N ARG A 85 8.32 9.85 -5.18
CA ARG A 85 8.18 10.96 -4.22
C ARG A 85 7.90 12.32 -4.87
N PHE A 86 7.85 12.36 -6.20
CA PHE A 86 7.62 13.57 -7.00
C PHE A 86 6.40 14.36 -6.52
N LYS A 87 6.63 15.58 -6.03
CA LYS A 87 5.55 16.42 -5.49
C LYS A 87 4.84 17.17 -6.61
N THR A 88 3.53 16.96 -6.70
CA THR A 88 2.64 17.67 -7.63
C THR A 88 1.26 17.89 -7.00
N ASP A 89 0.42 18.71 -7.63
CA ASP A 89 -0.97 18.85 -7.24
C ASP A 89 -1.71 17.51 -7.35
N GLY A 90 -2.51 17.18 -6.32
CA GLY A 90 -3.16 15.88 -6.21
C GLY A 90 -2.22 14.72 -5.82
N SER A 91 -1.03 15.04 -5.31
CA SER A 91 -0.19 14.11 -4.56
C SER A 91 -0.39 14.28 -3.04
N TYR A 92 -0.39 13.18 -2.30
CA TYR A 92 -0.71 13.14 -0.87
C TYR A 92 0.34 12.35 -0.09
N ALA A 93 0.61 12.78 1.14
CA ALA A 93 1.44 12.03 2.05
C ALA A 93 0.70 10.81 2.64
N PRO A 94 1.36 9.64 2.75
CA PRO A 94 0.81 8.48 3.44
C PRO A 94 0.43 8.81 4.89
N ASN A 95 -0.72 8.31 5.34
CA ASN A 95 -1.35 8.61 6.62
C ASN A 95 -1.61 10.11 6.86
N ASN A 96 -1.65 10.92 5.79
CA ASN A 96 -1.75 12.39 5.85
C ASN A 96 -0.59 13.06 6.62
N GLU A 97 0.58 12.43 6.65
CA GLU A 97 1.76 12.89 7.41
C GLU A 97 2.97 13.03 6.49
N GLU A 98 3.43 14.25 6.20
CA GLU A 98 4.56 14.50 5.27
C GLU A 98 5.87 13.82 5.71
N SER A 99 6.06 13.59 7.01
CA SER A 99 7.20 12.83 7.54
C SER A 99 7.27 11.38 7.05
N ASN A 100 6.16 10.82 6.53
CA ASN A 100 6.12 9.48 5.94
C ASN A 100 6.62 9.43 4.50
N VAL A 101 6.67 10.56 3.78
CA VAL A 101 6.95 10.59 2.33
C VAL A 101 8.33 10.02 1.99
N ALA A 102 9.36 10.36 2.78
CA ALA A 102 10.71 9.86 2.57
C ALA A 102 10.77 8.32 2.55
N LYS A 103 9.96 7.66 3.38
CA LYS A 103 9.95 6.20 3.55
C LYS A 103 9.00 5.51 2.57
N PHE A 104 7.80 6.06 2.41
CA PHE A 104 6.68 5.37 1.75
C PHE A 104 6.36 5.90 0.35
N GLY A 105 7.01 6.99 -0.10
CA GLY A 105 6.61 7.70 -1.30
C GLY A 105 5.40 8.60 -1.07
N ARG A 106 4.87 9.15 -2.17
CA ARG A 106 3.57 9.83 -2.18
C ARG A 106 2.49 8.93 -2.77
N LEU A 107 1.24 9.29 -2.51
CA LEU A 107 0.05 8.74 -3.13
C LEU A 107 -0.48 9.72 -4.17
N TYR A 108 -0.98 9.22 -5.29
CA TYR A 108 -1.45 10.04 -6.41
C TYR A 108 -2.80 9.52 -6.86
N THR A 109 -3.73 10.39 -7.26
CA THR A 109 -4.89 9.93 -8.02
C THR A 109 -4.47 9.39 -9.37
N TRP A 110 -5.26 8.51 -9.98
CA TRP A 110 -4.88 7.88 -11.24
C TRP A 110 -4.72 8.89 -12.38
N THR A 111 -5.60 9.89 -12.43
CA THR A 111 -5.53 10.97 -13.42
C THR A 111 -4.26 11.79 -13.27
N LYS A 112 -3.89 12.16 -12.03
CA LYS A 112 -2.63 12.87 -11.79
C LYS A 112 -1.41 12.01 -12.05
N ALA A 113 -1.47 10.71 -11.74
CA ALA A 113 -0.39 9.77 -12.06
C ALA A 113 -0.10 9.76 -13.57
N LEU A 114 -1.14 9.78 -14.41
CA LEU A 114 -1.03 9.76 -15.86
C LEU A 114 -0.99 11.15 -16.52
N ASP A 115 -0.93 12.22 -15.73
CA ASP A 115 -0.95 13.61 -16.20
C ASP A 115 -2.17 13.92 -17.11
N ILE A 116 -3.34 13.41 -16.71
CA ILE A 116 -4.61 13.64 -17.39
C ILE A 116 -5.20 14.97 -16.87
N PRO A 117 -5.58 15.92 -17.75
CA PRO A 117 -6.16 17.19 -17.33
C PRO A 117 -7.48 17.04 -16.58
N ASP A 118 -7.73 17.94 -15.63
CA ASP A 118 -8.83 17.82 -14.67
C ASP A 118 -10.23 17.85 -15.31
N GLU A 119 -10.38 18.53 -16.44
CA GLU A 119 -11.63 18.57 -17.22
C GLU A 119 -12.09 17.19 -17.73
N TYR A 120 -11.20 16.19 -17.72
CA TYR A 120 -11.46 14.82 -18.15
C TYR A 120 -11.54 13.81 -16.99
N VAL A 121 -11.51 14.26 -15.73
CA VAL A 121 -11.60 13.36 -14.55
C VAL A 121 -12.96 12.68 -14.46
N GLU A 122 -14.04 13.39 -14.79
CA GLU A 122 -15.42 12.86 -14.75
C GLU A 122 -15.96 12.43 -16.12
N GLN A 123 -15.26 12.80 -17.20
CA GLN A 123 -15.66 12.47 -18.56
C GLN A 123 -14.98 11.17 -18.97
N SER A 124 -15.79 10.13 -19.20
CA SER A 124 -15.28 8.90 -19.78
C SER A 124 -14.46 9.22 -21.04
N PRO A 125 -13.31 8.55 -21.26
CA PRO A 125 -12.56 8.68 -22.51
C PRO A 125 -13.38 8.36 -23.76
N ALA A 126 -14.55 7.72 -23.61
CA ALA A 126 -15.53 7.50 -24.66
C ALA A 126 -16.24 8.78 -25.17
N LYS A 127 -16.10 9.93 -24.51
CA LYS A 127 -16.65 11.22 -24.99
C LYS A 127 -15.67 11.99 -25.88
N ASP A 128 -14.37 11.77 -25.72
CA ASP A 128 -13.31 12.41 -26.50
C ASP A 128 -12.20 11.38 -26.80
N ILE A 129 -12.51 10.55 -27.80
CA ILE A 129 -11.65 9.44 -28.23
C ILE A 129 -10.32 9.93 -28.82
N GLU A 130 -10.29 11.15 -29.36
CA GLU A 130 -9.10 11.74 -29.99
C GLU A 130 -8.09 12.17 -28.92
N MET A 131 -8.55 12.87 -27.88
CA MET A 131 -7.70 13.15 -26.71
C MET A 131 -7.23 11.86 -26.07
N TYR A 132 -8.13 10.91 -25.82
CA TYR A 132 -7.76 9.63 -25.23
C TYR A 132 -6.66 8.92 -26.03
N ASN A 133 -6.82 8.81 -27.34
CA ASN A 133 -5.82 8.24 -28.24
C ASN A 133 -4.52 9.06 -28.23
N LYS A 134 -4.58 10.39 -28.15
CA LYS A 134 -3.38 11.24 -28.04
C LYS A 134 -2.61 11.01 -26.74
N ILE A 135 -3.28 10.76 -25.62
CA ILE A 135 -2.60 10.41 -24.37
C ILE A 135 -2.05 8.95 -24.48
N LYS A 136 -2.75 8.04 -25.19
CA LYS A 136 -2.25 6.68 -25.55
C LYS A 136 -0.99 6.72 -26.39
N ASP A 137 -0.97 7.56 -27.41
CA ASP A 137 0.09 7.63 -28.41
C ASP A 137 1.37 8.28 -27.87
N LYS A 138 1.28 9.11 -26.83
CA LYS A 138 2.44 9.64 -26.09
C LYS A 138 3.07 8.64 -25.10
N ASN A 139 2.60 7.38 -25.11
CA ASN A 139 3.12 6.28 -24.31
C ASN A 139 3.11 6.54 -22.79
N TYR A 140 2.11 7.30 -22.31
CA TYR A 140 1.82 7.62 -20.90
C TYR A 140 3.00 7.54 -19.93
N LYS A 141 4.01 8.37 -20.15
CA LYS A 141 5.00 8.66 -19.10
C LYS A 141 4.29 9.16 -17.83
N GLY A 142 3.23 9.95 -17.99
CA GLY A 142 2.55 10.60 -16.87
C GLY A 142 3.57 11.38 -16.04
N ILE A 143 3.48 11.25 -14.72
CA ILE A 143 4.45 11.84 -13.81
C ILE A 143 5.69 10.97 -13.57
N ALA A 144 5.82 9.81 -14.23
CA ALA A 144 7.04 9.02 -14.14
C ALA A 144 8.24 9.81 -14.73
N PRO A 145 9.46 9.61 -14.22
CA PRO A 145 10.64 10.29 -14.72
C PRO A 145 11.07 9.82 -16.11
N GLU A 146 11.99 10.57 -16.75
CA GLU A 146 12.52 10.18 -18.06
C GLU A 146 13.20 8.80 -18.01
N GLY A 147 12.95 7.97 -19.03
CA GLY A 147 13.39 6.57 -19.05
C GLY A 147 12.60 5.60 -18.17
N TRP A 148 11.55 6.06 -17.51
CA TRP A 148 10.65 5.27 -16.67
C TRP A 148 9.18 5.50 -17.02
N HIS A 149 8.32 4.56 -16.64
CA HIS A 149 6.88 4.70 -16.81
C HIS A 149 6.09 4.02 -15.69
N ILE A 150 4.79 4.33 -15.63
CA ILE A 150 3.83 3.64 -14.76
C ILE A 150 3.51 2.28 -15.39
N PRO A 151 3.60 1.17 -14.64
CA PRO A 151 3.46 -0.18 -15.22
C PRO A 151 2.05 -0.46 -15.74
N SER A 152 1.94 -1.29 -16.77
CA SER A 152 0.68 -1.92 -17.20
C SER A 152 0.34 -3.17 -16.39
N ASN A 153 -0.88 -3.71 -16.56
CA ASN A 153 -1.26 -5.00 -16.02
C ASN A 153 -0.35 -6.12 -16.53
N LYS A 154 0.03 -6.07 -17.82
CA LYS A 154 0.97 -7.05 -18.40
C LYS A 154 2.32 -7.03 -17.69
N GLU A 155 2.80 -5.85 -17.32
CA GLU A 155 4.07 -5.69 -16.61
C GLU A 155 3.97 -6.14 -15.15
N TRP A 156 2.82 -5.91 -14.51
CA TRP A 156 2.52 -6.49 -13.21
C TRP A 156 2.45 -8.01 -13.26
N GLU A 157 1.75 -8.58 -14.25
CA GLU A 157 1.68 -10.03 -14.48
C GLU A 157 3.07 -10.63 -14.72
N GLN A 158 3.94 -9.95 -15.47
CA GLN A 158 5.34 -10.36 -15.65
C GLN A 158 6.11 -10.37 -14.32
N LEU A 159 5.98 -9.34 -13.50
CA LEU A 159 6.55 -9.34 -12.15
C LEU A 159 6.02 -10.54 -11.34
N LEU A 160 4.69 -10.73 -11.31
CA LEU A 160 4.04 -11.80 -10.56
C LEU A 160 4.40 -13.20 -11.06
N SER A 161 4.76 -13.35 -12.34
CA SER A 161 5.21 -14.63 -12.90
C SER A 161 6.53 -15.14 -12.33
N ASN A 162 7.29 -14.29 -11.62
CA ASN A 162 8.49 -14.69 -10.88
C ASN A 162 8.18 -15.31 -9.51
N LEU A 163 6.94 -15.23 -9.02
CA LEU A 163 6.54 -15.72 -7.70
C LEU A 163 6.11 -17.20 -7.76
N ASP A 164 6.18 -17.89 -6.63
CA ASP A 164 5.58 -19.21 -6.49
C ASP A 164 4.06 -19.16 -6.78
N ALA A 165 3.52 -20.19 -7.43
CA ALA A 165 2.09 -20.25 -7.80
C ALA A 165 1.11 -20.15 -6.60
N LYS A 166 1.60 -20.41 -5.38
CA LYS A 166 0.83 -20.30 -4.12
C LYS A 166 1.27 -19.09 -3.27
N SER A 167 2.04 -18.17 -3.85
CA SER A 167 2.55 -17.00 -3.15
C SER A 167 1.40 -16.10 -2.68
N ASP A 168 1.58 -15.53 -1.48
CA ASP A 168 0.74 -14.48 -0.91
C ASP A 168 1.33 -13.08 -1.12
N GLY A 169 2.38 -12.95 -1.95
CA GLY A 169 3.15 -11.73 -2.17
C GLY A 169 4.26 -11.47 -1.14
N GLY A 170 4.51 -12.39 -0.20
CA GLY A 170 5.60 -12.30 0.79
C GLY A 170 6.97 -12.02 0.18
N GLU A 171 7.23 -12.53 -1.02
CA GLU A 171 8.47 -12.36 -1.78
C GLU A 171 8.67 -10.92 -2.29
N LEU A 172 7.61 -10.11 -2.38
CA LEU A 172 7.68 -8.70 -2.80
C LEU A 172 7.63 -7.73 -1.61
N ARG A 173 7.07 -8.16 -0.48
CA ARG A 173 6.93 -7.35 0.73
C ARG A 173 8.28 -7.13 1.39
N GLY A 174 8.57 -5.88 1.73
CA GLY A 174 9.69 -5.53 2.61
C GLY A 174 9.61 -6.30 3.94
N LYS A 175 10.77 -6.63 4.51
CA LYS A 175 10.85 -7.42 5.74
C LYS A 175 10.25 -6.73 6.97
N PHE A 176 10.28 -5.40 6.99
CA PHE A 176 9.82 -4.57 8.11
C PHE A 176 8.64 -3.69 7.69
N MET A 177 8.05 -2.95 8.63
CA MET A 177 6.86 -2.08 8.45
C MET A 177 5.53 -2.80 8.18
N TRP A 178 5.56 -4.05 7.74
CA TRP A 178 4.37 -4.91 7.67
C TRP A 178 4.06 -5.55 9.03
N LYS A 179 2.77 -5.81 9.29
CA LYS A 179 2.34 -6.63 10.44
C LYS A 179 3.00 -8.01 10.38
N ASN A 180 2.92 -8.69 9.24
CA ASN A 180 3.64 -9.93 8.99
C ASN A 180 4.87 -9.60 8.17
N LYS A 181 6.06 -9.90 8.69
CA LYS A 181 7.33 -9.64 8.01
C LYS A 181 7.30 -10.24 6.60
N GLY A 182 7.59 -9.41 5.60
CA GLY A 182 7.84 -9.90 4.25
C GLY A 182 9.15 -10.68 4.18
N LYS A 183 9.34 -11.44 3.09
CA LYS A 183 10.59 -12.13 2.78
C LYS A 183 11.51 -11.27 1.93
N ASP A 184 10.93 -10.37 1.14
CA ASP A 184 11.56 -9.58 0.07
C ASP A 184 12.62 -10.40 -0.66
N THR A 185 12.19 -11.39 -1.43
CA THR A 185 13.09 -12.36 -2.10
C THR A 185 13.79 -11.72 -3.30
N PHE A 186 13.16 -10.73 -3.92
CA PHE A 186 13.62 -10.13 -5.16
C PHE A 186 14.23 -8.72 -5.00
N GLY A 187 14.15 -8.13 -3.80
CA GLY A 187 14.54 -6.74 -3.57
C GLY A 187 13.53 -5.72 -4.09
N PHE A 188 12.29 -6.14 -4.37
CA PHE A 188 11.24 -5.23 -4.80
C PHE A 188 10.86 -4.24 -3.69
N PHE A 189 10.99 -4.69 -2.43
CA PHE A 189 10.88 -3.87 -1.23
C PHE A 189 9.57 -3.05 -1.15
N ALA A 190 8.43 -3.72 -1.36
CA ALA A 190 7.13 -3.09 -1.22
C ALA A 190 6.86 -2.72 0.25
N LEU A 191 6.55 -1.45 0.51
CA LEU A 191 6.18 -0.96 1.82
C LEU A 191 4.68 -0.63 1.90
N PRO A 192 4.04 -0.87 3.05
CA PRO A 192 2.59 -0.77 3.20
C PRO A 192 2.12 0.68 3.43
N ALA A 193 2.20 1.50 2.39
CA ALA A 193 1.86 2.93 2.41
C ALA A 193 0.35 3.23 2.61
N GLY A 194 -0.51 2.21 2.55
CA GLY A 194 -1.97 2.37 2.55
C GLY A 194 -2.46 3.11 1.30
N TYR A 195 -3.60 3.78 1.43
CA TYR A 195 -4.20 4.57 0.35
C TYR A 195 -5.17 5.61 0.91
N ARG A 196 -5.55 6.57 0.07
CA ARG A 196 -6.48 7.64 0.43
C ARG A 196 -7.67 7.63 -0.52
N PHE A 197 -8.89 7.78 -0.01
CA PHE A 197 -10.09 7.98 -0.82
C PHE A 197 -10.18 9.44 -1.29
N ASP A 198 -11.02 9.70 -2.28
CA ASP A 198 -11.29 11.05 -2.80
C ASP A 198 -11.76 12.03 -1.72
N ASN A 199 -12.62 11.57 -0.81
CA ASN A 199 -13.17 12.35 0.30
C ASN A 199 -12.14 12.75 1.39
N GLY A 200 -10.87 12.39 1.26
CA GLY A 200 -9.85 12.71 2.26
C GLY A 200 -9.50 11.61 3.23
N ASN A 201 -10.35 10.59 3.36
CA ASN A 201 -10.13 9.53 4.33
C ASN A 201 -8.97 8.64 3.91
N PHE A 202 -8.03 8.47 4.83
CA PHE A 202 -6.88 7.60 4.65
C PHE A 202 -7.18 6.21 5.27
N CYS A 203 -6.73 5.13 4.64
CA CYS A 203 -6.99 3.76 5.10
C CYS A 203 -5.77 2.82 4.96
N HIS A 204 -5.72 1.83 5.85
CA HIS A 204 -4.79 0.69 5.80
C HIS A 204 -3.29 1.03 5.80
N PHE A 205 -2.88 2.12 6.46
CA PHE A 205 -1.47 2.39 6.75
C PHE A 205 -0.86 1.17 7.43
N SER A 206 0.36 0.80 7.05
CA SER A 206 1.09 -0.34 7.60
C SER A 206 0.42 -1.71 7.41
N ARG A 207 -0.58 -1.81 6.53
CA ARG A 207 -1.32 -3.06 6.26
C ARG A 207 -1.45 -3.43 4.78
N ARG A 208 -1.41 -2.44 3.88
CA ARG A 208 -1.56 -2.66 2.44
C ARG A 208 -0.58 -1.81 1.66
N ALA A 209 -0.03 -2.36 0.59
CA ALA A 209 0.66 -1.61 -0.45
C ALA A 209 -0.18 -1.68 -1.71
N ARG A 210 -0.43 -0.54 -2.35
CA ARG A 210 -1.22 -0.46 -3.58
C ARG A 210 -0.49 0.41 -4.59
N PHE A 211 -0.33 -0.12 -5.80
CA PHE A 211 0.41 0.53 -6.86
C PHE A 211 -0.48 0.66 -8.09
N TRP A 212 -0.49 1.84 -8.70
CA TRP A 212 -1.25 2.04 -9.93
C TRP A 212 -0.76 1.16 -11.08
N SER A 213 -1.71 0.67 -11.86
CA SER A 213 -1.50 0.29 -13.26
C SER A 213 -1.92 1.46 -14.15
N LYS A 214 -1.24 1.64 -15.29
CA LYS A 214 -1.69 2.57 -16.34
C LYS A 214 -2.92 2.05 -17.09
N ASP A 215 -3.28 0.78 -16.92
CA ASP A 215 -4.45 0.21 -17.59
C ASP A 215 -5.73 0.58 -16.83
N GLU A 216 -6.81 0.75 -17.60
CA GLU A 216 -8.11 1.15 -17.10
C GLU A 216 -9.26 0.35 -17.69
N TYR A 217 -10.42 0.42 -17.03
CA TYR A 217 -11.64 -0.22 -17.52
C TYR A 217 -12.90 0.56 -17.13
N GLY A 218 -13.95 0.39 -17.94
CA GLY A 218 -15.21 1.10 -17.73
C GLY A 218 -15.02 2.62 -17.77
N LYS A 219 -15.92 3.34 -17.08
CA LYS A 219 -15.96 4.81 -17.12
C LYS A 219 -15.18 5.51 -16.01
N ALA A 220 -14.98 4.84 -14.87
CA ALA A 220 -14.47 5.47 -13.64
C ALA A 220 -13.40 4.64 -12.93
N ASN A 221 -13.01 3.49 -13.49
CA ASN A 221 -12.13 2.54 -12.81
C ASN A 221 -10.79 2.37 -13.53
N ALA A 222 -9.78 2.06 -12.75
CA ALA A 222 -8.46 1.65 -13.20
C ALA A 222 -8.01 0.39 -12.47
N PHE A 223 -6.90 -0.18 -12.89
CA PHE A 223 -6.30 -1.33 -12.22
C PHE A 223 -5.20 -0.91 -11.24
N ARG A 224 -4.97 -1.74 -10.23
CA ARG A 224 -3.87 -1.62 -9.29
C ARG A 224 -3.27 -2.99 -9.00
N LEU A 225 -1.98 -3.05 -8.70
CA LEU A 225 -1.41 -4.14 -7.92
C LEU A 225 -1.71 -3.88 -6.44
N SER A 226 -2.27 -4.87 -5.75
CA SER A 226 -2.57 -4.83 -4.32
C SER A 226 -1.79 -5.94 -3.61
N ILE A 227 -1.03 -5.56 -2.58
CA ILE A 227 -0.30 -6.48 -1.72
C ILE A 227 -0.82 -6.34 -0.30
N THR A 228 -1.20 -7.46 0.31
CA THR A 228 -1.66 -7.55 1.70
C THR A 228 -0.79 -8.51 2.49
N ASN A 229 -1.16 -8.83 3.74
CA ASN A 229 -0.44 -9.85 4.48
C ASN A 229 -0.64 -11.28 3.95
N ASN A 230 -1.71 -11.49 3.17
CA ASN A 230 -2.20 -12.82 2.81
C ASN A 230 -2.55 -12.94 1.31
N SER A 231 -2.31 -11.91 0.50
CA SER A 231 -2.63 -11.92 -0.92
C SER A 231 -1.77 -10.94 -1.71
N VAL A 232 -1.57 -11.28 -2.98
CA VAL A 232 -1.11 -10.38 -4.02
C VAL A 232 -1.97 -10.58 -5.26
N ASP A 233 -2.50 -9.48 -5.79
CA ASP A 233 -3.54 -9.53 -6.82
C ASP A 233 -3.59 -8.22 -7.62
N ILE A 234 -4.02 -8.32 -8.87
CA ILE A 234 -4.35 -7.16 -9.72
C ILE A 234 -5.86 -6.97 -9.65
N GLU A 235 -6.29 -5.82 -9.14
CA GLU A 235 -7.70 -5.54 -8.88
C GLU A 235 -8.13 -4.20 -9.47
N GLY A 236 -9.44 -4.07 -9.66
CA GLY A 236 -10.06 -2.81 -10.02
C GLY A 236 -10.25 -1.86 -8.83
N VAL A 237 -10.22 -0.56 -9.13
CA VAL A 237 -10.40 0.53 -8.15
C VAL A 237 -10.90 1.80 -8.84
N TYR A 238 -11.56 2.67 -8.10
CA TYR A 238 -11.91 4.01 -8.57
C TYR A 238 -10.67 4.85 -8.84
N ARG A 239 -10.66 5.57 -9.96
CA ARG A 239 -9.56 6.48 -10.36
C ARG A 239 -9.37 7.66 -9.39
N SER A 240 -10.39 7.95 -8.59
CA SER A 240 -10.44 9.03 -7.61
C SER A 240 -9.70 8.70 -6.31
N ASP A 241 -9.43 7.42 -6.02
CA ASP A 241 -8.52 7.01 -4.94
C ASP A 241 -7.11 7.52 -5.22
N ALA A 242 -6.29 7.71 -4.19
CA ALA A 242 -4.86 7.97 -4.32
C ALA A 242 -4.03 6.78 -3.82
N LEU A 243 -3.21 6.24 -4.73
CA LEU A 243 -2.35 5.06 -4.52
C LEU A 243 -0.88 5.39 -4.80
N SER A 244 0.04 4.53 -4.38
CA SER A 244 1.46 4.70 -4.69
C SER A 244 1.74 4.49 -6.17
N ILE A 245 2.85 5.06 -6.66
CA ILE A 245 3.42 4.75 -7.97
C ILE A 245 4.76 4.06 -7.76
N ARG A 246 4.97 2.99 -8.52
CA ARG A 246 6.19 2.18 -8.52
C ARG A 246 6.61 2.01 -9.97
N CYS A 247 7.57 2.83 -10.40
CA CYS A 247 7.91 2.89 -11.83
C CYS A 247 8.71 1.67 -12.27
N VAL A 248 8.57 1.32 -13.54
CA VAL A 248 9.37 0.33 -14.26
C VAL A 248 10.12 1.04 -15.40
N LYS A 249 11.35 0.59 -15.68
CA LYS A 249 12.21 1.21 -16.68
C LYS A 249 11.69 0.90 -18.08
N ASN A 250 11.82 1.87 -18.99
CA ASN A 250 11.49 1.65 -20.40
C ASN A 250 12.36 0.52 -20.98
N VAL A 251 11.77 -0.28 -21.88
CA VAL A 251 12.43 -1.31 -22.68
C VAL A 251 12.83 -0.76 -24.03
#